data_AF-A0A969CWQ2-F1
#
_entry.id   AF-A0A969CWQ2-F1
#
_cell.length_a   1.000
_cell.length_b   1.000
_cell.length_c   1.000
_cell.angle_alpha   90.00
_cell.angle_beta   90.00
_cell.angle_gamma   90.00
#
_symmetry.space_group_name_H-M   'P 1'
#
loop_
_entity.id
_entity.type
_entity.pdbx_description
1 polymer ?
#
loop_
_entity_poly.entity_id
_entity_poly.type
_entity_poly.pdbx_seq_one_letter_code
_entity_poly.pdbx_strand_id
1 'polypeptide(L)'
;MQDKQKVTLYLPPELHRELKIKAAVETEPMSAIAERALAFYLHHSDVVDEVEAAVSGSAHQVYSCPECTSSVVFRSNELVTLKRQPGLLSDEDLQVQPVPSETLIPASV
;
A
#
# COMPACT_ATOMS: atom_id res chain seq x y z
N MET A 1 36.62 -12.85 11.00
CA MET A 1 35.73 -14.02 10.99
C MET A 1 34.38 -13.52 11.47
N GLN A 2 33.40 -13.38 10.59
CA GLN A 2 32.03 -13.03 11.01
C GLN A 2 31.40 -14.27 11.61
N ASP A 3 30.91 -14.16 12.85
CA ASP A 3 30.19 -15.24 13.51
C ASP A 3 28.90 -15.54 12.75
N LYS A 4 28.79 -16.77 12.22
CA LYS A 4 27.63 -17.22 11.48
C LYS A 4 26.57 -17.73 12.47
N GLN A 5 25.49 -16.98 12.63
CA GLN A 5 24.34 -17.40 13.40
C GLN A 5 23.36 -18.19 12.53
N LYS A 6 22.94 -19.38 12.99
CA LYS A 6 21.90 -20.16 12.33
C LYS A 6 20.51 -19.61 12.74
N VAL A 7 19.71 -19.25 11.74
CA VAL A 7 18.33 -18.76 11.91
C VAL A 7 17.40 -19.61 11.05
N THR A 8 16.20 -19.89 11.55
CA THR A 8 15.14 -20.59 10.80
C THR A 8 14.10 -19.57 10.35
N LEU A 9 13.86 -19.48 9.04
CA LEU A 9 12.85 -18.60 8.43
C LEU A 9 11.68 -19.43 7.90
N TYR A 10 10.46 -18.95 8.13
CA TYR A 10 9.26 -19.53 7.53
C TYR A 10 8.94 -18.79 6.25
N LEU A 11 9.05 -19.48 5.12
CA LEU A 11 8.83 -18.91 3.78
C LEU A 11 7.66 -19.65 3.13
N PRO A 12 6.79 -18.95 2.37
CA PRO A 12 5.81 -19.60 1.51
C PRO A 12 6.47 -20.60 0.56
N PRO A 13 5.79 -21.70 0.20
CA PRO A 13 6.39 -22.75 -0.61
C PRO A 13 6.82 -22.27 -2.00
N GLU A 14 6.11 -21.31 -2.57
CA GLU A 14 6.45 -20.68 -3.86
C GLU A 14 7.75 -19.89 -3.76
N LEU A 15 7.86 -19.01 -2.76
CA LEU A 15 9.07 -18.21 -2.51
C LEU A 15 10.28 -19.10 -2.19
N HIS A 16 10.09 -20.16 -1.40
CA HIS A 16 11.16 -21.11 -1.12
C HIS A 16 11.64 -21.84 -2.39
N ARG A 17 10.73 -22.17 -3.32
CA ARG A 17 11.08 -22.76 -4.62
C ARG A 17 11.89 -21.80 -5.47
N GLU A 18 11.45 -20.56 -5.59
CA GLU A 18 12.16 -19.51 -6.34
C GLU A 18 13.56 -19.25 -5.78
N LEU A 19 13.68 -19.14 -4.45
CA LEU A 19 14.96 -18.96 -3.79
C LEU A 19 15.91 -20.13 -4.08
N LYS A 20 15.40 -21.37 -4.07
CA LYS A 20 16.19 -22.56 -4.39
C LYS A 20 16.66 -22.58 -5.85
N ILE A 21 15.81 -22.17 -6.78
CA ILE A 21 16.16 -22.05 -8.20
C ILE A 21 17.25 -20.98 -8.37
N LYS A 22 17.06 -19.80 -7.78
CA LYS A 22 18.02 -18.69 -7.86
C LYS A 22 19.38 -19.06 -7.28
N ALA A 23 19.41 -19.76 -6.13
CA ALA A 23 20.63 -20.29 -5.55
C ALA A 23 21.37 -21.26 -6.48
N ALA A 24 20.63 -22.14 -7.16
CA ALA A 24 21.22 -23.06 -8.14
C ALA A 24 21.78 -22.34 -9.37
N VAL A 25 21.08 -21.31 -9.86
CA VAL A 25 21.49 -20.52 -11.03
C VAL A 25 22.72 -19.66 -10.72
N GLU A 26 22.74 -18.99 -9.56
CA GLU A 26 23.84 -18.11 -9.16
C GLU A 26 25.03 -18.87 -8.57
N THR A 27 24.93 -20.19 -8.39
CA THR A 27 25.95 -21.03 -7.74
C THR A 27 26.32 -20.55 -6.33
N GLU A 28 25.37 -19.93 -5.63
CA GLU A 28 25.53 -19.38 -4.29
C GLU A 28 24.64 -20.11 -3.27
N PRO A 29 25.03 -20.16 -1.98
CA PRO A 29 24.16 -20.73 -0.96
C PRO A 29 22.92 -19.84 -0.77
N MET A 30 21.75 -20.47 -0.52
CA MET A 30 20.49 -19.75 -0.26
C MET A 30 20.61 -18.70 0.85
N SER A 31 21.45 -18.94 1.85
CA SER A 31 21.70 -18.00 2.93
C SER A 31 22.37 -16.71 2.46
N ALA A 32 23.24 -16.75 1.46
CA ALA A 32 23.90 -15.56 0.93
C ALA A 32 22.90 -14.67 0.15
N ILE A 33 22.00 -15.30 -0.60
CA ILE A 33 20.91 -14.58 -1.29
C ILE A 33 19.97 -13.95 -0.26
N ALA A 34 19.58 -14.71 0.78
CA ALA A 34 18.73 -14.22 1.85
C ALA A 34 19.38 -13.05 2.63
N GLU A 35 20.68 -13.15 2.93
CA GLU A 35 21.43 -12.08 3.59
C GLU A 35 21.46 -10.80 2.75
N ARG A 36 21.72 -10.90 1.44
CA ARG A 36 21.68 -9.75 0.52
C ARG A 36 20.29 -9.10 0.47
N ALA A 37 19.23 -9.91 0.41
CA ALA A 37 17.87 -9.41 0.41
C ALA A 37 17.50 -8.70 1.73
N LEU A 38 17.89 -9.28 2.87
CA LEU A 38 17.67 -8.67 4.18
C LEU A 38 18.47 -7.39 4.36
N ALA A 39 19.74 -7.38 3.93
CA ALA A 39 20.57 -6.18 3.94
C ALA A 39 19.94 -5.08 3.09
N PHE A 40 19.47 -5.40 1.88
CA PHE A 40 18.77 -4.45 1.03
C PHE A 40 17.54 -3.86 1.74
N TYR A 41 16.69 -4.71 2.31
CA TYR A 41 15.48 -4.27 3.01
C TYR A 41 15.79 -3.35 4.19
N LEU A 42 16.84 -3.67 4.97
CA LEU A 42 17.24 -2.86 6.13
C LEU A 42 17.89 -1.53 5.76
N HIS A 43 18.65 -1.46 4.65
CA HIS A 43 19.31 -0.24 4.21
C HIS A 43 18.41 0.66 3.37
N HIS A 44 17.34 0.12 2.80
CA HIS A 44 16.45 0.81 1.88
C HIS A 44 14.98 0.64 2.29
N SER A 45 14.69 0.66 3.59
CA SER A 45 13.32 0.57 4.13
C SER A 45 12.38 1.57 3.46
N ASP A 46 12.86 2.80 3.27
CA ASP A 46 12.07 3.89 2.70
C ASP A 46 11.58 3.57 1.28
N VAL A 47 12.43 2.93 0.47
CA VAL A 47 12.10 2.54 -0.91
C VAL A 47 11.11 1.38 -0.92
N VAL A 48 11.24 0.44 0.02
CA VAL A 48 10.30 -0.67 0.14
C VAL A 48 8.94 -0.14 0.60
N ASP A 49 8.91 0.74 1.60
CA ASP A 49 7.68 1.34 2.12
C ASP A 49 6.93 2.13 1.03
N GLU A 50 7.63 2.87 0.18
CA GLU A 50 7.04 3.56 -0.98
C GLU A 50 6.37 2.58 -1.96
N VAL A 51 7.01 1.44 -2.24
CA VAL A 51 6.47 0.42 -3.15
C VAL A 51 5.31 -0.33 -2.51
N GLU A 52 5.41 -0.69 -1.23
CA GLU A 52 4.33 -1.35 -0.48
C GLU A 52 3.12 -0.42 -0.33
N ALA A 53 3.33 0.88 -0.12
CA ALA A 53 2.28 1.90 -0.12
C ALA A 53 1.66 2.11 -1.50
N ALA A 54 2.43 1.95 -2.58
CA ALA A 54 1.91 1.95 -3.95
C ALA A 54 0.99 0.74 -4.20
N VAL A 55 1.32 -0.43 -3.65
CA VAL A 55 0.47 -1.64 -3.72
C VAL A 55 -0.76 -1.53 -2.80
N SER A 56 -0.63 -0.82 -1.68
CA SER A 56 -1.61 -0.74 -0.60
C SER A 56 -2.14 0.68 -0.41
N GLY A 57 -2.67 1.31 -1.46
CA GLY A 57 -3.48 2.53 -1.29
C GLY A 57 -3.16 3.73 -2.19
N SER A 58 -2.26 3.64 -3.17
CA SER A 58 -2.02 4.75 -4.12
C SER A 58 -3.13 4.93 -5.17
N ALA A 59 -4.39 4.65 -4.84
CA ALA A 59 -5.47 4.89 -5.78
C ALA A 59 -5.62 6.39 -6.12
N HIS A 60 -5.19 7.31 -5.23
CA HIS A 60 -5.46 8.75 -5.37
C HIS A 60 -4.30 9.63 -4.82
N GLN A 61 -3.09 9.51 -5.36
CA GLN A 61 -2.06 10.54 -5.11
C GLN A 61 -2.38 11.79 -5.94
N VAL A 62 -2.63 12.90 -5.24
CA VAL A 62 -2.92 14.20 -5.84
C VAL A 62 -1.61 14.99 -5.94
N TYR A 63 -1.18 15.27 -7.16
CA TYR A 63 -0.02 16.10 -7.46
C TYR A 63 -0.48 17.52 -7.79
N SER A 64 0.31 18.52 -7.39
CA SER A 64 0.11 19.90 -7.82
C SER A 64 0.93 20.15 -9.09
N CYS A 65 0.27 20.34 -10.22
CA CYS A 65 0.98 20.69 -11.45
C CYS A 65 1.50 22.15 -11.38
N PRO A 66 2.82 22.39 -11.50
CA PRO A 66 3.41 23.71 -11.37
C PRO A 66 3.06 24.66 -12.54
N GLU A 67 2.57 24.13 -13.67
CA GLU A 67 2.23 24.93 -14.85
C GLU A 67 0.79 25.47 -14.78
N CYS A 68 -0.14 24.72 -14.18
CA CYS A 68 -1.56 25.04 -14.21
C CYS A 68 -2.23 25.14 -12.83
N THR A 69 -1.43 25.08 -11.75
CA THR A 69 -1.82 25.21 -10.33
C THR A 69 -3.05 24.37 -9.99
N SER A 70 -3.10 23.14 -10.49
CA SER A 70 -4.23 22.24 -10.25
C SER A 70 -3.80 20.90 -9.71
N SER A 71 -4.68 20.35 -8.87
CA SER A 71 -4.64 18.98 -8.41
C SER A 71 -4.85 18.03 -9.59
N VAL A 72 -3.86 17.18 -9.85
CA VAL A 72 -3.91 16.11 -10.85
C VAL A 72 -3.72 14.77 -10.15
N VAL A 73 -4.39 13.72 -10.62
CA VAL A 73 -4.23 12.35 -10.11
C VAL A 73 -3.67 11.46 -11.21
N PHE A 74 -2.79 10.55 -10.84
CA PHE A 74 -2.26 9.54 -11.74
C PHE A 74 -3.21 8.34 -11.77
N ARG A 75 -3.91 8.12 -12.88
CA ARG A 75 -4.83 6.99 -13.07
C ARG A 75 -4.52 6.32 -14.40
N SER A 76 -4.30 5.00 -14.39
CA SER A 76 -4.15 4.20 -15.60
C SER A 76 -3.12 4.76 -16.62
N ASN A 77 -1.94 5.16 -16.14
CA ASN A 77 -0.86 5.74 -16.95
C ASN A 77 -1.12 7.13 -17.55
N GLU A 78 -2.21 7.81 -17.16
CA GLU A 78 -2.52 9.17 -17.59
C GLU A 78 -2.70 10.12 -16.40
N LEU A 79 -2.27 11.38 -16.58
CA LEU A 79 -2.50 12.46 -15.62
C LEU A 79 -3.88 13.07 -15.86
N VAL A 80 -4.83 12.80 -14.95
CA VAL A 80 -6.19 13.33 -15.03
C VAL A 80 -6.34 14.51 -14.07
N THR A 81 -6.83 15.64 -14.58
CA THR A 81 -7.00 16.87 -13.79
C THR A 81 -8.29 16.83 -12.95
N LEU A 82 -8.23 17.20 -11.67
CA LEU A 82 -9.38 17.22 -10.74
C LEU A 82 -10.19 18.54 -10.78
N LYS A 83 -9.93 19.46 -11.71
CA LYS A 83 -10.58 20.79 -11.83
C LYS A 83 -12.13 20.78 -11.91
N ARG A 84 -12.78 19.62 -12.07
CA ARG A 84 -14.24 19.46 -12.21
C ARG A 84 -14.80 18.37 -11.30
N GLN A 85 -14.39 18.35 -10.04
CA GLN A 85 -15.22 17.69 -9.03
C GLN A 85 -16.21 18.72 -8.46
N PRO A 86 -17.52 18.41 -8.36
CA PRO A 86 -18.46 19.20 -7.59
C PRO A 86 -18.08 19.07 -6.12
N GLY A 87 -17.14 19.90 -5.68
CA GLY A 87 -16.73 20.00 -4.28
C GLY A 87 -17.75 20.82 -3.55
N LEU A 88 -18.33 20.22 -2.50
CA LEU A 88 -19.38 20.74 -1.62
C LEU A 88 -20.76 20.87 -2.28
N LEU A 89 -21.65 19.94 -1.93
CA LEU A 89 -23.05 20.31 -1.76
C LEU A 89 -23.08 21.28 -0.58
N SER A 90 -23.49 22.52 -0.81
CA SER A 90 -23.85 23.42 0.30
C SER A 90 -24.93 22.72 1.12
N ASP A 91 -24.89 22.84 2.45
CA ASP A 91 -25.89 22.23 3.36
C ASP A 91 -27.35 22.60 2.98
N GLU A 92 -27.52 23.65 2.18
CA GLU A 92 -28.78 24.14 1.63
C GLU A 92 -29.47 23.16 0.65
N ASP A 93 -28.71 22.25 0.01
CA ASP A 93 -29.23 21.26 -0.96
C ASP A 93 -29.52 19.87 -0.34
N LEU A 94 -29.16 19.66 0.93
CA LEU A 94 -29.40 18.40 1.63
C LEU A 94 -30.72 18.47 2.42
N GLN A 95 -31.84 18.24 1.73
CA GLN A 95 -33.13 18.02 2.40
C GLN A 95 -33.15 16.65 3.09
N VAL A 96 -32.59 16.58 4.30
CA VAL A 96 -32.69 15.39 5.15
C VAL A 96 -34.09 15.37 5.75
N GLN A 97 -34.96 14.44 5.33
CA GLN A 97 -36.22 14.19 6.03
C GLN A 97 -35.90 13.60 7.41
N PRO A 98 -36.41 14.18 8.50
CA PRO A 98 -36.23 13.62 9.83
C PRO A 98 -36.95 12.27 9.91
N VAL A 99 -36.18 11.23 10.20
CA VAL A 99 -36.72 9.89 10.47
C VAL A 99 -37.52 9.97 11.79
N PRO A 100 -38.78 9.53 11.85
CA PRO A 100 -39.52 9.52 13.11
C PRO A 100 -38.78 8.62 14.10
N SER A 101 -38.45 9.19 15.26
CA SER A 101 -37.82 8.50 16.38
C SER A 101 -38.64 7.28 16.76
N GLU A 102 -38.08 6.10 16.46
CA GLU A 102 -38.61 4.82 16.88
C GLU A 102 -38.68 4.78 18.41
N THR A 103 -39.90 4.60 18.91
CA THR A 103 -40.21 4.36 20.31
C THR A 103 -39.36 3.21 20.84
N LEU A 104 -38.58 3.51 21.88
CA LEU A 104 -37.92 2.52 22.73
C LEU A 104 -38.96 1.49 23.18
N ILE A 105 -38.86 0.26 22.68
CA ILE A 105 -39.61 -0.88 23.20
C ILE A 105 -39.00 -1.21 24.56
N PRO A 106 -39.73 -1.14 25.68
CA PRO A 106 -39.21 -1.61 26.95
C PRO A 106 -39.07 -3.13 26.89
N ALA A 107 -37.89 -3.63 27.28
CA ALA A 107 -37.68 -5.04 27.54
C ALA A 107 -38.67 -5.51 28.62
N SER A 108 -39.58 -6.40 28.26
CA SER A 108 -40.44 -7.09 29.23
C SER A 108 -39.66 -8.26 29.84
N VAL A 109 -39.85 -8.38 31.16
CA VAL A 109 -39.40 -9.40 32.13
C VAL A 109 -39.63 -10.83 31.64
#